data_AF-A0A813IYB7-F1
#
_entry.id   AF-A0A813IYB7-F1
#
_cell.length_a   1.000
_cell.length_b   1.000
_cell.length_c   1.000
_cell.angle_alpha   90.00
_cell.angle_beta   90.00
_cell.angle_gamma   90.00
#
_symmetry.space_group_name_H-M   'P 1'
#
loop_
_entity.id
_entity.type
_entity.pdbx_description
1 polymer ?
#
loop_
_entity_poly.entity_id
_entity_poly.type
_entity_poly.pdbx_seq_one_letter_code
_entity_poly.pdbx_strand_id
1 'polypeptide(L)' 'VLFVNQGKQPITLEWMPPGDEPYRYIGQVVPGQEHSEDSHCGHQFALRVSASASTSASASSSASASASTSASASAS' A
#
# COMPACT_ATOMS: atom_id res chain seq x y z
N VAL A 1 2.57 20.11 8.47
CA VAL A 1 2.39 19.24 9.66
C VAL A 1 3.45 18.15 9.64
N LEU A 2 3.98 17.75 10.80
CA LEU A 2 4.97 16.66 10.92
C LEU A 2 4.32 15.46 11.63
N PHE A 3 4.29 14.31 10.97
CA PHE A 3 3.85 13.05 11.55
C PHE A 3 5.08 12.23 11.96
N VAL A 4 5.14 11.82 13.22
CA VAL A 4 6.26 11.02 13.76
C VAL A 4 5.71 9.70 14.30
N ASN A 5 6.14 8.57 13.74
CA ASN A 5 5.68 7.27 14.19
C ASN A 5 6.59 6.72 15.31
N GLN A 6 6.17 6.91 16.56
CA GLN A 6 6.81 6.34 17.75
C GLN A 6 6.28 4.94 18.10
N GLY A 7 5.36 4.40 17.30
CA GLY A 7 4.79 3.07 17.46
C GLY A 7 5.72 1.96 16.95
N LYS A 8 5.28 0.71 17.10
CA LYS A 8 6.00 -0.48 16.61
C LYS A 8 5.48 -1.00 15.26
N GLN A 9 4.38 -0.43 14.78
CA GLN A 9 3.70 -0.84 13.56
C GLN A 9 3.74 0.31 12.55
N PRO A 10 3.81 0.02 11.25
CA PRO A 10 3.67 1.06 10.24
C PRO A 10 2.27 1.67 10.26
N ILE A 11 2.18 2.97 9.98
CA ILE A 11 0.93 3.73 9.99
C ILE A 11 0.68 4.27 8.58
N THR A 12 -0.47 3.96 8.02
CA THR A 12 -0.99 4.59 6.80
C THR A 12 -1.64 5.92 7.17
N LEU A 13 -1.23 6.98 6.47
CA LEU A 13 -1.78 8.33 6.56
C LEU A 13 -2.71 8.60 5.39
N GLU A 14 -3.92 9.07 5.71
CA GLU A 14 -4.91 9.49 4.72
C GLU A 14 -5.44 10.88 5.09
N TRP A 15 -5.53 11.77 4.10
CA TRP A 15 -6.23 13.05 4.25
C TRP A 15 -7.73 12.82 4.01
N MET A 16 -8.54 13.45 4.87
CA MET A 16 -9.99 13.46 4.78
C MET A 16 -10.43 14.82 4.21
N PRO A 17 -10.66 14.91 2.89
CA PRO A 17 -11.22 16.11 2.29
C PRO A 17 -12.61 16.41 2.84
N PRO A 18 -13.02 17.69 2.85
CA PRO A 18 -14.36 18.06 3.27
C PRO A 18 -15.42 17.57 2.26
N GLY A 19 -16.58 17.15 2.75
CA GLY A 19 -17.70 16.70 1.92
C GLY A 19 -17.65 15.21 1.60
N ASP A 20 -18.13 14.86 0.41
CA ASP A 20 -18.26 13.46 -0.05
C ASP A 20 -17.05 13.01 -0.90
N GLU A 21 -15.94 13.76 -0.84
CA GLU A 21 -14.73 13.39 -1.57
C GLU A 21 -14.05 12.16 -0.93
N PRO A 22 -13.47 11.27 -1.76
CA PRO A 22 -12.79 10.09 -1.25
C PRO A 22 -11.53 10.47 -0.49
N TYR A 23 -11.15 9.64 0.48
CA TYR A 23 -9.93 9.84 1.24
C TYR A 23 -8.72 9.79 0.31
N ARG A 24 -7.77 10.69 0.54
CA ARG A 24 -6.53 10.73 -0.23
C ARG A 24 -5.43 10.05 0.56
N TYR A 25 -4.85 9.00 0.01
CA TYR A 25 -3.63 8.42 0.56
C TYR A 25 -2.48 9.41 0.47
N ILE A 26 -1.83 9.65 1.60
CA ILE A 26 -0.65 10.53 1.71
C ILE A 26 0.61 9.68 1.66
N GLY A 27 0.64 8.61 2.45
CA GLY A 27 1.84 7.80 2.62
C GLY A 27 1.74 6.81 3.76
N GLN A 28 2.82 6.09 3.98
CA GLN A 28 2.99 5.19 5.11
C GLN A 28 4.22 5.64 5.91
N VAL A 29 4.06 5.80 7.22
CA VAL A 29 5.14 6.14 8.15
C VAL A 29 5.50 4.89 8.92
N VAL A 30 6.68 4.35 8.66
CA VAL A 30 7.20 3.17 9.37
C VAL A 30 7.71 3.56 10.77
N PRO A 31 7.83 2.61 11.71
CA PRO A 31 8.37 2.89 13.05
C PRO A 31 9.71 3.64 13.02
N GLY A 32 9.81 4.71 13.80
CA GLY A 32 11.02 5.53 13.90
C GLY A 32 11.24 6.49 12.72
N GLN A 33 10.33 6.53 11.74
CA GLN A 33 10.33 7.53 10.70
C GLN A 33 9.39 8.71 10.97
N GLU A 34 9.66 9.78 10.24
CA GLU A 34 8.89 10.99 10.20
C GLU A 34 8.44 11.30 8.76
N HIS A 35 7.29 11.96 8.64
CA HIS A 35 6.72 12.38 7.37
C HIS A 35 6.19 13.80 7.47
N SER A 36 6.65 14.67 6.57
CA SER A 36 6.20 16.06 6.48
C SER A 36 5.16 16.20 5.38
N GLU A 37 4.03 16.81 5.72
CA GLU A 37 2.93 17.09 4.79
C GLU A 37 2.58 18.58 4.84
N ASP A 38 2.37 19.19 3.67
CA ASP A 38 1.84 20.55 3.59
C ASP A 38 0.35 20.52 3.88
N SER A 39 -0.10 21.27 4.89
CA SER A 39 -1.47 21.18 5.39
C SER A 39 -1.94 22.50 5.97
N HIS A 40 -3.22 22.79 5.78
CA HIS A 40 -3.87 24.02 6.23
C HIS A 40 -4.75 23.78 7.46
N CYS A 41 -5.06 24.86 8.18
CA CYS A 41 -5.98 24.83 9.31
C CYS A 41 -7.33 24.22 8.89
N GLY A 42 -7.80 23.23 9.67
CA GLY A 42 -9.07 22.54 9.41
C GLY A 42 -8.95 21.24 8.62
N HIS A 43 -7.77 20.89 8.08
CA HIS A 43 -7.55 19.56 7.50
C HIS A 43 -7.72 18.47 8.56
N GLN A 44 -8.40 17.40 8.17
CA GLN A 44 -8.56 16.20 9.00
C GLN A 44 -7.78 15.04 8.39
N PHE A 45 -7.24 14.19 9.25
CA PHE A 45 -6.41 13.06 8.85
C PHE A 45 -6.87 11.79 9.54
N ALA A 46 -6.90 10.69 8.80
CA ALA A 46 -7.06 9.35 9.34
C ALA A 46 -5.69 8.66 9.44
N LEU A 47 -5.44 8.05 10.61
CA LEU A 47 -4.26 7.25 10.89
C LEU A 47 -4.69 5.79 11.03
N ARG A 48 -4.26 4.93 10.11
CA ARG A 48 -4.57 3.50 10.16
C ARG A 48 -3.32 2.70 10.44
N VAL A 49 -3.32 1.92 11.51
CA VAL A 49 -2.24 0.96 11.77
C VAL A 49 -2.30 -0.11 10.69
N SER A 50 -1.26 -0.20 9.87
CA SER A 50 -1.17 -1.28 8.90
C SER A 50 -0.82 -2.56 9.65
N ALA A 51 -1.47 -3.67 9.30
CA ALA A 51 -1.05 -4.97 9.82
C ALA A 51 0.40 -5.23 9.38
N SER A 52 1.27 -5.64 10.31
CA SER A 52 2.58 -6.16 9.95
C SER A 52 2.37 -7.28 8.94
N ALA A 53 2.89 -7.13 7.72
CA ALA A 53 2.99 -8.27 6.82
C ALA A 53 3.89 -9.30 7.51
N SER A 54 3.31 -10.38 8.02
CA SER A 54 4.08 -11.56 8.40
C SER A 54 4.72 -12.08 7.11
N THR A 55 6.02 -11.83 6.92
CA THR A 55 6.78 -12.37 5.81
C THR A 55 6.89 -13.88 5.98
N SER A 56 5.94 -14.64 5.43
CA SER A 56 6.10 -16.06 5.18
C SER A 56 6.87 -16.22 3.86
N ALA A 57 8.20 -16.26 3.93
CA ALA A 57 9.04 -16.57 2.78
C ALA A 57 8.91 -18.06 2.40
N SER A 58 8.53 -18.35 1.16
CA SER A 58 8.77 -19.57 0.36
C SER A 58 8.08 -19.36 -1.00
N ALA A 59 8.60 -19.65 -2.18
CA ALA A 59 9.84 -20.24 -2.64
C ALA A 59 10.02 -19.86 -4.13
N SER A 60 11.26 -19.94 -4.60
CA SER A 60 11.70 -19.73 -5.98
C SER A 60 10.90 -20.52 -7.01
N SER A 61 10.66 -19.94 -8.18
CA SER A 61 10.76 -20.67 -9.45
C SER A 61 11.12 -19.72 -10.58
N SER A 62 12.33 -19.94 -11.08
CA SER A 62 13.01 -19.30 -12.19
C SER A 62 12.20 -19.38 -13.50
N ALA A 63 12.38 -18.34 -14.31
CA ALA A 63 11.86 -18.21 -15.66
C ALA A 63 12.30 -19.38 -16.57
N SER A 64 11.37 -19.83 -17.43
CA SER A 64 11.70 -20.31 -18.77
C SER A 64 10.48 -20.13 -19.66
N ALA A 65 10.58 -19.18 -20.58
CA ALA A 65 9.74 -19.12 -21.76
C ALA A 65 10.08 -20.31 -22.67
N SER A 66 9.06 -21.01 -23.17
CA SER A 66 9.14 -21.78 -24.42
C SER A 66 7.80 -21.66 -25.14
N ALA A 67 7.90 -21.18 -26.37
CA ALA A 67 6.83 -21.00 -27.34
C ALA A 67 6.43 -22.32 -28.01
N SER A 68 5.33 -22.24 -28.77
CA SER A 68 4.83 -23.21 -29.78
C SER A 68 4.08 -24.40 -29.17
N THR A 69 2.93 -24.88 -29.65
CA THR A 69 2.40 -24.96 -31.03
C THR A 69 0.87 -25.12 -31.02
N SER A 70 0.23 -24.66 -32.10
CA SER A 70 -1.13 -24.98 -32.54
C SER A 70 -1.38 -26.48 -32.69
N ALA A 71 -2.58 -26.97 -32.33
CA ALA A 71 -3.24 -28.10 -33.00
C ALA A 71 -4.75 -28.17 -32.65
N SER A 72 -5.57 -28.19 -33.70
CA SER A 72 -7.02 -28.38 -33.68
C SER A 72 -7.44 -29.76 -33.19
N ALA A 73 -8.55 -29.81 -32.46
CA ALA A 73 -9.49 -30.94 -32.49
C ALA A 73 -10.86 -30.47 -31.96
N SER A 74 -11.78 -30.13 -32.86
CA SER A 74 -13.21 -30.17 -32.56
C SER A 74 -13.84 -31.14 -33.54
N ALA A 75 -14.23 -32.28 -32.97
CA ALA A 75 -15.07 -33.26 -33.60
C ALA A 75 -16.51 -32.76 -33.57
N SER A 76 -17.16 -32.72 -34.73
CA SER A 76 -18.59 -32.98 -34.97
C SER A 76 -18.82 -33.03 -36.47
#